data_AF-A0A8S9YCN0-F1
#
_entry.id   AF-A0A8S9YCN0-F1
#
_cell.length_a   1.000
_cell.length_b   1.000
_cell.length_c   1.000
_cell.angle_alpha   90.00
_cell.angle_beta   90.00
_cell.angle_gamma   90.00
#
_symmetry.space_group_name_H-M   'P 1'
#
loop_
_entity.id
_entity.type
_entity.pdbx_description
1 polymer ?
#
loop_
_entity_poly.entity_id
_entity_poly.type
_entity_poly.pdbx_seq_one_letter_code
_entity_poly.pdbx_strand_id
1 'polypeptide(L)'
;MQKTVQHAAQKVRPSHLIDNVRWYFVLDFESTCSEDKAHVPEIIEFPVVILDSMDGTVVDHFQRFVRPTENSLLTSFCKNLTSVQQVT
;
A
#
# COMPACT_ATOMS: atom_id res chain seq x y z
N MET A 1 29.23 -24.41 33.96
CA MET A 1 27.90 -25.05 33.72
C MET A 1 26.89 -24.21 34.49
N GLN A 2 25.86 -23.56 33.96
CA GLN A 2 25.13 -23.66 32.69
C GLN A 2 24.70 -22.25 32.21
N LYS A 3 24.36 -22.14 30.92
CA LYS A 3 24.06 -20.92 30.17
C LYS A 3 22.61 -20.45 30.37
N THR A 4 22.43 -19.13 30.36
CA THR A 4 21.17 -18.39 30.20
C THR A 4 20.44 -18.79 28.91
N VAL A 5 19.13 -19.02 28.96
CA VAL A 5 18.27 -19.12 27.77
C VAL A 5 17.09 -18.16 27.94
N GLN A 6 17.09 -17.10 27.15
CA GLN A 6 15.93 -16.24 26.93
C GLN A 6 14.95 -16.99 26.02
N HIS A 7 13.70 -17.15 26.45
CA HIS A 7 12.64 -17.67 25.60
C HIS A 7 12.06 -16.53 24.77
N ALA A 8 12.49 -16.43 23.51
CA ALA A 8 11.77 -15.65 22.51
C ALA A 8 10.48 -16.39 22.12
N ALA A 9 9.36 -15.68 22.09
CA ALA A 9 8.06 -16.19 21.69
C ALA A 9 8.13 -16.78 20.27
N GLN A 10 7.96 -18.09 20.16
CA GLN A 10 7.97 -18.81 18.89
C GLN A 10 6.65 -18.53 18.15
N LYS A 11 6.70 -17.62 17.17
CA LYS A 11 5.57 -17.33 16.28
C LYS A 11 5.42 -18.51 15.29
N VAL A 12 4.38 -19.31 15.49
CA VAL A 12 4.00 -20.43 14.61
C VAL A 12 3.76 -19.88 13.19
N ARG A 13 4.52 -20.35 12.20
CA ARG A 13 4.34 -20.02 10.78
C ARG A 13 3.40 -21.05 10.14
N PRO A 14 2.27 -20.67 9.51
CA PRO A 14 1.44 -21.61 8.77
C PRO A 14 2.15 -22.13 7.51
N SER A 15 1.75 -23.33 7.13
CA SER A 15 2.42 -24.31 6.28
C SER A 15 2.30 -24.10 4.75
N HIS A 16 3.44 -24.24 4.05
CA HIS A 16 3.67 -25.00 2.81
C HIS A 16 2.94 -24.67 1.47
N LEU A 17 2.53 -23.43 1.19
CA LEU A 17 2.09 -23.05 -0.18
C LEU A 17 2.92 -21.95 -0.86
N ILE A 18 3.93 -21.38 -0.21
CA ILE A 18 4.71 -20.23 -0.73
C ILE A 18 6.21 -20.46 -0.50
N ASP A 19 6.78 -21.50 -1.09
CA ASP A 19 8.17 -21.85 -0.76
C ASP A 19 9.23 -21.01 -1.51
N ASN A 20 8.88 -19.96 -2.27
CA ASN A 20 9.87 -19.09 -2.94
C ASN A 20 9.48 -17.61 -3.19
N VAL A 21 8.51 -17.01 -2.48
CA VAL A 21 8.27 -15.56 -2.63
C VAL A 21 9.32 -14.82 -1.81
N ARG A 22 10.16 -14.00 -2.45
CA ARG A 22 11.17 -13.17 -1.78
C ARG A 22 10.67 -11.75 -1.45
N TRP A 23 9.79 -11.21 -2.29
CA TRP A 23 9.32 -9.82 -2.19
C TRP A 23 7.81 -9.75 -2.22
N TYR A 24 7.22 -9.01 -1.29
CA TYR A 24 5.82 -8.60 -1.35
C TYR A 24 5.73 -7.15 -1.81
N PHE A 25 4.90 -6.89 -2.82
CA PHE A 25 4.59 -5.55 -3.28
C PHE A 25 3.21 -5.21 -2.73
N VAL A 26 3.15 -4.27 -1.79
CA VAL A 26 1.92 -3.78 -1.18
C VAL A 26 1.49 -2.54 -1.93
N LEU A 27 0.31 -2.59 -2.55
CA LEU A 27 -0.26 -1.50 -3.35
C LEU A 27 -1.50 -0.94 -2.65
N ASP A 28 -1.64 0.39 -2.66
CA ASP A 28 -2.80 1.09 -2.13
C ASP A 28 -3.15 2.27 -3.03
N PHE A 29 -3.91 2.03 -4.10
CA PHE A 29 -4.25 3.08 -5.05
C PHE A 29 -5.29 4.03 -4.49
N GLU A 30 -5.01 5.33 -4.59
CA GLU A 30 -6.04 6.35 -4.48
C GLU A 30 -6.64 6.63 -5.85
N SER A 31 -7.95 6.89 -5.91
CA SER A 31 -8.64 7.17 -7.17
C SER A 31 -9.49 8.43 -7.12
N THR A 32 -9.82 9.00 -8.28
CA THR A 32 -10.93 9.94 -8.40
C THR A 32 -12.23 9.30 -7.90
N CYS A 33 -13.11 10.12 -7.35
CA CYS A 33 -14.34 9.66 -6.72
C CYS A 33 -15.38 10.79 -6.62
N SER A 34 -16.65 10.40 -6.61
CA SER A 34 -17.81 11.29 -6.43
C SER A 34 -18.82 10.65 -5.48
N GLU A 35 -19.58 11.48 -4.76
CA GLU A 35 -20.55 11.03 -3.77
C GLU A 35 -21.70 10.20 -4.39
N ASP A 36 -22.09 10.56 -5.61
CA ASP A 36 -23.09 9.88 -6.42
C ASP A 36 -22.54 8.67 -7.20
N LYS A 37 -21.22 8.42 -7.14
CA LYS A 37 -20.51 7.38 -7.90
C LYS A 37 -20.72 7.46 -9.42
N ALA A 38 -21.04 8.64 -9.96
CA ALA A 38 -21.25 8.83 -11.39
C ALA A 38 -19.94 8.80 -12.20
N HIS A 39 -18.80 9.10 -11.58
CA HIS A 39 -17.51 9.16 -12.28
C HIS A 39 -16.83 7.80 -12.36
N VAL A 40 -16.21 7.52 -13.52
CA VAL A 40 -15.28 6.39 -13.66
C VAL A 40 -14.02 6.71 -12.82
N PRO A 41 -13.62 5.84 -11.87
CA PRO A 41 -12.43 6.06 -11.08
C PRO A 41 -11.16 6.03 -11.93
N GLU A 42 -10.30 7.02 -11.75
CA GLU A 42 -8.96 7.11 -12.32
C GLU A 42 -7.95 7.11 -11.18
N ILE A 43 -6.83 6.39 -11.31
CA ILE A 43 -5.76 6.42 -10.29
C ILE A 43 -5.22 7.85 -10.20
N ILE A 44 -5.12 8.38 -8.97
CA ILE A 44 -4.55 9.71 -8.67
C ILE A 44 -3.33 9.65 -7.76
N GLU A 45 -3.12 8.52 -7.07
CA GLU A 45 -1.88 8.21 -6.37
C GLU A 45 -1.54 6.74 -6.53
N PHE A 46 -0.26 6.46 -6.80
CA PHE A 46 0.29 5.12 -6.94
C PHE A 46 1.43 4.91 -5.94
N PRO A 47 1.12 4.55 -4.69
CA PRO A 47 2.10 4.10 -3.73
C PRO A 47 2.31 2.59 -3.81
N VAL A 48 3.56 2.17 -3.63
CA VAL A 48 3.98 0.78 -3.49
C VAL A 48 5.02 0.70 -2.38
N VAL A 49 4.85 -0.25 -1.47
CA VAL A 49 5.87 -0.63 -0.48
C VAL A 49 6.32 -2.04 -0.76
N ILE A 50 7.63 -2.24 -0.87
CA ILE A 50 8.22 -3.56 -1.10
C ILE A 50 8.72 -4.11 0.23
N LEU A 51 8.28 -5.32 0.60
CA LEU A 51 8.68 -6.01 1.82
C LEU A 51 9.52 -7.25 1.52
N ASP A 52 10.57 -7.48 2.31
CA ASP A 52 11.28 -8.76 2.36
C ASP A 52 10.38 -9.81 3.01
N SER A 53 10.19 -10.94 2.34
CA SER A 53 9.31 -12.00 2.84
C SER A 53 9.87 -12.73 4.07
N MET A 54 11.17 -12.61 4.35
CA MET A 54 11.82 -13.35 5.43
C MET A 54 11.52 -12.75 6.81
N ASP A 55 11.53 -11.42 6.90
CA ASP A 55 11.39 -10.69 8.16
C ASP A 55 10.33 -9.57 8.11
N GLY A 56 9.75 -9.29 6.94
CA GLY A 56 8.76 -8.24 6.75
C GLY A 56 9.34 -6.84 6.71
N THR A 57 10.65 -6.69 6.53
CA THR A 57 11.30 -5.38 6.45
C THR A 57 10.97 -4.66 5.15
N VAL A 58 10.78 -3.34 5.21
CA VAL A 58 10.64 -2.50 4.02
C VAL A 58 11.99 -2.43 3.32
N VAL A 59 12.04 -2.84 2.06
CA VAL A 59 13.26 -2.78 1.24
C VAL A 59 13.28 -1.61 0.28
N ASP A 60 12.11 -1.16 -0.17
CA ASP A 60 11.98 0.00 -1.02
C ASP A 60 10.54 0.54 -1.00
N HIS A 61 10.35 1.73 -1.54
CA HIS A 61 9.04 2.31 -1.79
C HIS A 61 9.03 3.11 -3.09
N PHE A 62 7.87 3.14 -3.74
CA PHE A 62 7.60 4.00 -4.88
C PHE A 62 6.32 4.77 -4.59
N GLN A 63 6.32 6.07 -4.89
CA GLN A 63 5.12 6.88 -4.75
C GLN A 63 5.10 7.94 -5.84
N ARG A 64 3.99 8.00 -6.59
CA ARG A 64 3.75 9.03 -7.60
C ARG A 64 2.29 9.45 -7.61
N PHE A 65 2.06 10.75 -7.71
CA PHE A 65 0.76 11.28 -8.11
C PHE A 65 0.55 11.10 -9.61
N VAL A 66 -0.69 10.83 -9.99
CA VAL A 66 -1.12 10.65 -11.37
C VAL A 66 -2.16 11.72 -11.68
N ARG A 67 -2.03 12.38 -12.82
CA ARG A 67 -2.99 13.41 -13.24
C ARG A 67 -4.16 12.73 -13.97
N PRO A 68 -5.41 12.82 -13.47
CA PRO A 68 -6.57 12.28 -14.17
C PRO A 68 -6.84 13.07 -15.46
N THR A 69 -7.31 12.38 -16.49
CA THR A 69 -7.58 12.94 -17.82
C THR A 69 -9.06 13.05 -18.14
N GLU A 70 -9.90 12.15 -17.62
CA GLU A 70 -11.35 12.19 -17.82
C GLU A 70 -11.98 13.22 -16.87
N ASN A 71 -11.69 13.10 -15.57
CA ASN A 71 -12.17 14.00 -14.53
C ASN A 71 -11.01 14.75 -13.90
N SER A 72 -10.44 15.68 -14.67
CA SER A 72 -9.22 16.40 -14.28
C SER A 72 -9.32 17.20 -12.98
N LEU A 73 -10.53 17.54 -12.51
CA LEU A 73 -10.77 18.24 -11.25
C LEU A 73 -11.33 17.28 -10.20
N LEU A 74 -10.63 17.14 -9.07
CA LEU A 74 -11.09 16.32 -7.95
C LEU A 74 -12.30 16.98 -7.28
N THR A 75 -13.32 16.18 -6.99
CA THR A 75 -14.49 16.64 -6.23
C THR A 75 -14.09 16.98 -4.79
N SER A 76 -14.86 17.83 -4.10
CA SER A 76 -14.64 18.11 -2.68
C SER A 76 -14.75 16.84 -1.83
N PHE A 77 -15.66 15.94 -2.19
CA PHE A 77 -15.77 14.62 -1.55
C PHE A 77 -14.45 13.86 -1.65
N CYS A 78 -13.86 13.79 -2.85
CA CYS A 78 -12.61 13.06 -3.04
C CYS A 78 -11.40 13.70 -2.37
N LYS A 79 -11.32 15.04 -2.37
CA LYS A 79 -10.29 15.77 -1.63
C LYS A 79 -10.37 15.60 -0.11
N ASN A 80 -11.58 15.35 0.41
CA ASN A 80 -11.78 15.12 1.85
C ASN A 80 -11.56 13.65 2.25
N LEU A 81 -11.84 12.72 1.33
CA LEU A 81 -11.67 11.29 1.56
C LEU A 81 -10.22 10.84 1.41
N THR A 82 -9.50 11.44 0.46
CA THR A 82 -8.09 11.16 0.19
C THR A 82 -7.20 12.23 0.81
N SER A 83 -5.90 11.96 0.93
CA SER A 83 -4.92 12.98 1.36
C SER A 83 -4.36 13.83 0.19
N VAL A 84 -4.83 13.59 -1.04
CA VAL A 84 -4.31 14.19 -2.27
C VAL A 84 -4.75 15.65 -2.39
N GLN A 85 -3.78 16.57 -2.44
CA GLN A 85 -4.04 17.99 -2.72
C GLN A 85 -3.87 18.29 -4.20
N GLN A 86 -4.89 18.90 -4.80
CA GLN A 86 -4.82 19.40 -6.16
C GLN A 86 -4.53 20.90 -6.15
N VAL A 87 -3.36 21.30 -6.65
CA VAL A 87 -3.02 22.70 -6.90
C VAL A 87 -3.68 23.12 -8.22
N THR A 88 -4.62 24.06 -8.15
CA THR A 88 -5.26 24.70 -9.31
C THR A 88 -4.41 25.79 -9.91
#